data_AF-A0A3D6DAQ0-F1
#
_entry.id   AF-A0A3D6DAQ0-F1
#
_cell.length_a   1.000
_cell.length_b   1.000
_cell.length_c   1.000
_cell.angle_alpha   90.00
_cell.angle_beta   90.00
_cell.angle_gamma   90.00
#
_symmetry.space_group_name_H-M   'P 1'
#
loop_
_entity.id
_entity.type
_entity.pdbx_description
1 polymer ?
#
loop_
_entity_poly.entity_id
_entity_poly.type
_entity_poly.pdbx_seq_one_letter_code
_entity_poly.pdbx_strand_id
1 'polypeptide(L)'
;MNRLKPVFSLAGGVLLVSTAGLLIRISGGPPMKVAFYRVFFAFLIYTLVSGLFKLRIPYSLSFREIFLVVLAGVFLGLHFGFWVSAFGYTTVAGAVIPLSSQPIIVGVLGYLFYREKPERKILLPLFFIFTGLFVMFLMDMKIEISIGLGDILAFTGTVMVAFYFIVARLWVPRIGVLLFNMWTYGVATLVLLIGVLWGRFNLLPLRGVELLCYFLLAFGCSFLGYSLINNSLKHFRTVNVSLALVGEPALSILWAFLFLSEALTVAQFLGFVLCVFGLFLHFRQIR
;
A
#
# COMPACT_ATOMS: atom_id res chain seq x y z
N MET A 1 20.20 -18.17 8.81
CA MET A 1 19.57 -16.83 8.97
C MET A 1 18.23 -16.99 9.68
N ASN A 2 18.01 -16.22 10.75
CA ASN A 2 16.83 -16.37 11.61
C ASN A 2 15.56 -15.89 10.89
N ARG A 3 14.70 -16.82 10.44
CA ARG A 3 13.50 -16.55 9.60
C ARG A 3 12.44 -15.67 10.26
N LEU A 4 12.56 -15.47 11.57
CA LEU A 4 11.72 -14.55 12.34
C LEU A 4 11.90 -13.09 11.90
N LYS A 5 13.12 -12.68 11.49
CA LYS A 5 13.39 -11.27 11.15
C LYS A 5 12.54 -10.78 9.96
N PRO A 6 12.47 -11.47 8.81
CA PRO A 6 11.60 -11.05 7.71
C PRO A 6 10.10 -11.01 8.05
N VAL A 7 9.62 -11.94 8.89
CA VAL A 7 8.22 -11.96 9.35
C VAL A 7 7.90 -10.71 10.18
N PHE A 8 8.74 -10.39 11.17
CA PHE A 8 8.57 -9.18 11.98
C PHE A 8 8.71 -7.90 11.15
N SER A 9 9.62 -7.87 10.17
CA SER A 9 9.70 -6.75 9.23
C SER A 9 8.38 -6.56 8.47
N LEU A 10 7.83 -7.63 7.89
CA LEU A 10 6.58 -7.55 7.14
C LEU A 10 5.41 -7.12 8.04
N ALA A 11 5.26 -7.72 9.22
CA ALA A 11 4.21 -7.35 10.17
C ALA A 11 4.34 -5.88 10.65
N GLY A 12 5.57 -5.42 10.96
CA GLY A 12 5.83 -4.03 11.30
C GLY A 12 5.53 -3.07 10.15
N GLY A 13 5.82 -3.49 8.91
CA GLY A 13 5.46 -2.74 7.70
C GLY A 13 3.95 -2.58 7.56
N VAL A 14 3.18 -3.67 7.72
CA VAL A 14 1.70 -3.67 7.69
C VAL A 14 1.12 -2.77 8.78
N LEU A 15 1.65 -2.85 10.00
CA LEU A 15 1.22 -2.00 11.11
C LEU A 15 1.42 -0.51 10.78
N LEU A 16 2.60 -0.14 10.26
CA LEU A 16 2.89 1.25 9.89
C LEU A 16 1.98 1.76 8.78
N VAL A 17 1.80 1.00 7.68
CA VAL A 17 0.94 1.45 6.57
C VAL A 17 -0.54 1.51 6.95
N SER A 18 -1.01 0.68 7.89
CA SER A 18 -2.39 0.74 8.38
C SER A 18 -2.78 2.08 9.01
N THR A 19 -1.82 2.88 9.48
CA THR A 19 -2.11 4.22 10.00
C THR A 19 -2.36 5.27 8.91
N ALA A 20 -2.13 4.93 7.63
CA ALA A 20 -2.20 5.89 6.54
C ALA A 20 -3.61 6.48 6.37
N GLY A 21 -4.66 5.66 6.38
CA GLY A 21 -6.04 6.14 6.24
C GLY A 21 -6.44 7.14 7.33
N LEU A 22 -6.07 6.84 8.59
CA LEU A 22 -6.27 7.72 9.73
C LEU A 22 -5.56 9.08 9.51
N LEU A 23 -4.27 9.06 9.17
CA LEU A 23 -3.48 10.28 8.98
C LEU A 23 -3.96 11.11 7.79
N ILE A 24 -4.42 10.46 6.71
CA ILE A 24 -5.02 11.15 5.55
C ILE A 24 -6.27 11.92 6.01
N ARG A 25 -7.15 11.29 6.79
CA ARG A 25 -8.35 11.94 7.33
C ARG A 25 -8.04 13.09 8.28
N ILE A 26 -7.16 12.86 9.26
CA ILE A 26 -6.76 13.89 10.24
C ILE A 26 -6.15 15.11 9.54
N SER A 27 -5.43 14.90 8.42
CA SER A 27 -4.81 16.01 7.71
C SER A 27 -5.81 17.05 7.21
N GLY A 28 -7.05 16.66 6.89
CA GLY A 28 -8.09 17.57 6.37
C GLY A 28 -7.79 18.24 5.03
N GLY A 29 -6.61 18.02 4.45
CA GLY A 29 -6.17 18.66 3.23
C GLY A 29 -6.74 18.00 1.96
N PRO A 30 -6.70 18.69 0.80
CA PRO A 30 -7.13 18.12 -0.48
C PRO A 30 -6.40 16.79 -0.78
N PRO A 31 -7.10 15.72 -1.19
CA PRO A 31 -6.49 14.40 -1.36
C PRO A 31 -5.24 14.37 -2.24
N MET A 32 -5.26 15.10 -3.36
CA MET A 32 -4.11 15.17 -4.27
C MET A 32 -2.90 15.86 -3.64
N LYS A 33 -3.11 16.87 -2.78
CA LYS A 33 -2.05 17.54 -2.00
C LYS A 33 -1.43 16.56 -1.00
N VAL A 34 -2.26 15.77 -0.30
CA VAL A 34 -1.83 14.74 0.65
C VAL A 34 -0.99 13.68 -0.07
N ALA A 35 -1.47 13.17 -1.21
CA ALA A 35 -0.78 12.19 -2.03
C ALA A 35 0.58 12.70 -2.51
N PHE A 36 0.62 13.92 -3.05
CA PHE A 36 1.85 14.55 -3.51
C PHE A 36 2.89 14.67 -2.38
N TYR A 37 2.53 15.31 -1.26
CA TYR A 37 3.51 15.60 -0.20
C TYR A 37 4.01 14.34 0.51
N ARG A 38 3.17 13.33 0.73
CA ARG A 38 3.65 12.07 1.35
C ARG A 38 4.68 11.36 0.47
N VAL A 39 4.50 11.39 -0.85
CA VAL A 39 5.40 10.73 -1.81
C VAL A 39 6.66 11.59 -2.02
N PHE A 40 6.51 12.91 -2.16
CA PHE A 40 7.63 13.82 -2.32
C PHE A 40 8.57 13.80 -1.12
N PHE A 41 8.06 13.91 0.11
CA PHE A 41 8.90 13.84 1.30
C PHE A 41 9.55 12.47 1.46
N ALA A 42 8.85 11.38 1.16
CA ALA A 42 9.46 10.05 1.15
C ALA A 42 10.59 9.94 0.12
N PHE A 43 10.41 10.51 -1.08
CA PHE A 43 11.46 10.60 -2.09
C PHE A 43 12.70 11.34 -1.58
N LEU A 44 12.53 12.48 -0.91
CA LEU A 44 13.64 13.22 -0.30
C LEU A 44 14.37 12.39 0.76
N ILE A 45 13.63 11.70 1.63
CA ILE A 45 14.20 10.81 2.66
C ILE A 45 14.97 9.67 2.00
N TYR A 46 14.40 9.00 1.00
CA TYR A 46 15.08 7.93 0.25
C TYR A 46 16.35 8.42 -0.44
N THR A 47 16.32 9.62 -1.01
CA THR A 47 17.48 10.24 -1.67
C THR A 47 18.58 10.55 -0.66
N LEU A 48 18.22 11.16 0.47
CA LEU A 48 19.16 11.45 1.56
C LEU A 48 19.81 10.18 2.09
N VAL A 49 18.99 9.18 2.47
CA VAL A 49 19.47 7.92 3.04
C VAL A 49 20.33 7.14 2.04
N SER A 50 19.92 7.07 0.77
CA SER A 50 20.72 6.41 -0.27
C SER A 50 22.06 7.13 -0.51
N GLY A 51 22.06 8.46 -0.45
CA GLY A 51 23.28 9.28 -0.53
C GLY A 51 24.22 9.06 0.66
N LEU A 52 23.70 9.01 1.89
CA LEU A 52 24.47 8.75 3.11
C LEU A 52 25.14 7.37 3.08
N PHE A 53 24.43 6.36 2.57
CA PHE A 53 24.98 5.01 2.37
C PHE A 53 25.78 4.86 1.07
N LYS A 54 25.98 5.95 0.31
CA LYS A 54 26.70 5.98 -0.98
C LYS A 54 26.21 4.92 -1.96
N LEU A 55 24.91 4.60 -1.92
CA LEU A 55 24.31 3.61 -2.80
C LEU A 55 24.30 4.13 -4.23
N ARG A 56 24.73 3.29 -5.16
CA ARG A 56 24.77 3.60 -6.59
C ARG A 56 24.05 2.50 -7.35
N ILE A 57 23.39 2.90 -8.42
CA ILE A 57 22.81 1.96 -9.37
C ILE A 57 23.97 1.24 -10.05
N PRO A 58 23.87 -0.07 -10.29
CA PRO A 58 24.83 -0.77 -11.13
C PRO A 58 24.90 -0.09 -12.51
N TYR A 59 26.11 0.28 -12.96
CA TYR A 59 26.32 0.87 -14.30
C TYR A 59 25.91 -0.05 -15.46
N SER A 60 25.59 -1.31 -15.17
CA SER A 60 25.24 -2.36 -16.12
C SER A 60 23.75 -2.50 -16.43
N LEU A 61 22.87 -1.63 -15.90
CA LEU A 61 21.44 -1.75 -16.18
C LEU A 61 21.12 -1.39 -17.63
N SER A 62 20.41 -2.28 -18.31
CA SER A 62 19.91 -2.06 -19.67
C SER A 62 18.76 -1.05 -19.72
N PHE A 63 18.49 -0.49 -20.90
CA PHE A 63 17.36 0.43 -21.10
C PHE A 63 16.01 -0.18 -20.68
N ARG A 64 15.78 -1.45 -21.02
CA ARG A 64 14.57 -2.19 -20.66
C ARG A 64 14.39 -2.28 -19.14
N GLU A 65 15.50 -2.45 -18.42
CA GLU A 65 15.51 -2.57 -16.98
C GLU A 65 15.17 -1.23 -16.30
N ILE A 66 15.77 -0.15 -16.77
CA ILE A 66 15.43 1.22 -16.33
C ILE A 66 13.96 1.53 -16.62
N PHE A 67 13.47 1.18 -17.81
CA PHE A 67 12.08 1.38 -18.20
C PHE A 67 11.11 0.68 -17.25
N LEU A 68 11.40 -0.56 -16.83
CA LEU A 68 10.55 -1.27 -15.86
C LEU A 68 10.49 -0.56 -14.51
N VAL A 69 11.61 -0.04 -14.00
CA VAL A 69 11.64 0.70 -12.73
C VAL A 69 10.87 2.01 -12.85
N VAL A 70 11.01 2.73 -13.97
CA VAL A 70 10.22 3.94 -14.25
C VAL A 70 8.72 3.60 -14.31
N LEU A 71 8.35 2.55 -15.02
CA LEU A 71 6.96 2.10 -15.11
C LEU A 71 6.38 1.72 -13.74
N ALA A 72 7.17 1.08 -12.87
CA ALA A 72 6.77 0.83 -11.49
C ALA A 72 6.52 2.12 -10.71
N GLY A 73 7.36 3.14 -10.89
CA GLY A 73 7.14 4.45 -10.30
C GLY A 73 5.88 5.15 -10.83
N VAL A 74 5.54 4.97 -12.10
CA VAL A 74 4.27 5.45 -12.67
C VAL A 74 3.08 4.76 -12.00
N PHE A 75 3.11 3.43 -11.90
CA PHE A 75 2.07 2.69 -11.18
C PHE A 75 1.95 3.11 -9.72
N LEU A 76 3.07 3.36 -9.04
CA LEU A 76 3.04 3.84 -7.66
C LEU A 76 2.43 5.25 -7.54
N GLY A 77 2.75 6.16 -8.46
CA GLY A 77 2.17 7.50 -8.51
C GLY A 77 0.66 7.45 -8.77
N LEU A 78 0.23 6.65 -9.74
CA LEU A 78 -1.19 6.44 -10.03
C LEU A 78 -1.91 5.77 -8.86
N HIS A 79 -1.30 4.80 -8.19
CA HIS A 79 -1.84 4.20 -6.99
C HIS A 79 -2.16 5.25 -5.93
N PHE A 80 -1.18 6.06 -5.53
CA PHE A 80 -1.41 7.09 -4.52
C PHE A 80 -2.37 8.17 -5.00
N GLY A 81 -2.34 8.53 -6.28
CA GLY A 81 -3.28 9.50 -6.86
C GLY A 81 -4.72 9.03 -6.73
N PHE A 82 -5.02 7.81 -7.19
CA PHE A 82 -6.38 7.26 -7.14
C PHE A 82 -6.82 6.88 -5.73
N TRP A 83 -5.99 6.13 -4.99
CA TRP A 83 -6.37 5.62 -3.67
C TRP A 83 -6.54 6.73 -2.64
N VAL A 84 -5.64 7.73 -2.59
CA VAL A 84 -5.81 8.86 -1.66
C VAL A 84 -7.03 9.70 -2.06
N SER A 85 -7.29 9.88 -3.36
CA SER A 85 -8.49 10.58 -3.83
C SER A 85 -9.79 9.92 -3.39
N ALA A 86 -9.82 8.58 -3.23
CA ALA A 86 -10.99 7.86 -2.74
C ALA A 86 -11.49 8.37 -1.37
N PHE A 87 -10.58 8.76 -0.46
CA PHE A 87 -10.95 9.31 0.85
C PHE A 87 -11.77 10.62 0.75
N GLY A 88 -11.70 11.33 -0.37
CA GLY A 88 -12.56 12.48 -0.64
C GLY A 88 -14.03 12.12 -0.90
N TYR A 89 -14.34 10.85 -1.19
CA TYR A 89 -15.66 10.39 -1.65
C TYR A 89 -16.26 9.26 -0.81
N THR A 90 -15.49 8.63 0.08
CA THR A 90 -15.97 7.51 0.91
C THR A 90 -15.20 7.46 2.24
N THR A 91 -15.74 6.78 3.25
CA THR A 91 -15.15 6.59 4.61
C THR A 91 -13.76 5.94 4.57
N VAL A 92 -13.04 5.88 5.70
CA VAL A 92 -11.79 5.12 5.75
C VAL A 92 -12.04 3.67 5.34
N ALA A 93 -13.09 3.05 5.87
CA ALA A 93 -13.49 1.70 5.49
C ALA A 93 -13.70 1.55 3.98
N GLY A 94 -14.48 2.44 3.35
CA GLY A 94 -14.74 2.38 1.91
C GLY A 94 -13.49 2.56 1.05
N ALA A 95 -12.50 3.34 1.48
CA ALA A 95 -11.26 3.52 0.74
C ALA A 95 -10.28 2.34 0.90
N VAL A 96 -10.31 1.63 2.03
CA VAL A 96 -9.37 0.53 2.31
C VAL A 96 -9.93 -0.85 2.01
N ILE A 97 -11.24 -1.08 2.07
CA ILE A 97 -11.84 -2.38 1.74
C ILE A 97 -11.45 -2.84 0.31
N PRO A 98 -11.53 -2.00 -0.73
CA PRO A 98 -11.09 -2.36 -2.08
C PRO A 98 -9.61 -2.76 -2.15
N LEU A 99 -8.73 -2.18 -1.32
CA LEU A 99 -7.31 -2.56 -1.25
C LEU A 99 -7.12 -4.04 -0.90
N SER A 100 -8.08 -4.62 -0.20
CA SER A 100 -8.05 -6.03 0.17
C SER A 100 -8.21 -6.99 -1.01
N SER A 101 -8.59 -6.52 -2.20
CA SER A 101 -8.57 -7.33 -3.43
C SER A 101 -7.16 -7.49 -4.01
N GLN A 102 -6.18 -6.74 -3.51
CA GLN A 102 -4.79 -6.78 -3.97
C GLN A 102 -4.20 -8.21 -4.04
N PRO A 103 -4.39 -9.12 -3.06
CA PRO A 103 -3.81 -10.46 -3.14
C PRO A 103 -4.34 -11.30 -4.30
N ILE A 104 -5.60 -11.08 -4.72
CA ILE A 104 -6.16 -11.75 -5.91
C ILE A 104 -5.40 -11.29 -7.13
N ILE A 105 -5.29 -9.98 -7.32
CA ILE A 105 -4.68 -9.36 -8.49
C ILE A 105 -3.18 -9.73 -8.54
N VAL A 106 -2.47 -9.58 -7.43
CA VAL A 106 -1.06 -9.96 -7.30
C VAL A 106 -0.86 -11.46 -7.50
N GLY A 107 -1.78 -12.31 -7.02
CA GLY A 107 -1.73 -13.75 -7.25
C GLY A 107 -1.84 -14.12 -8.74
N VAL A 108 -2.80 -13.53 -9.45
CA VAL A 108 -2.97 -13.70 -10.90
C VAL A 108 -1.74 -13.20 -11.65
N LEU A 109 -1.30 -11.97 -11.38
CA LEU A 109 -0.12 -11.41 -12.03
C LEU A 109 1.16 -12.19 -11.68
N GLY A 110 1.32 -12.64 -10.44
CA GLY A 110 2.44 -13.47 -10.02
C GLY A 110 2.49 -14.82 -10.75
N TYR A 111 1.33 -15.43 -10.99
CA TYR A 111 1.23 -16.61 -11.83
C TYR A 111 1.57 -16.31 -13.31
N LEU A 112 1.05 -15.22 -13.87
CA LEU A 112 1.29 -14.87 -15.28
C LEU A 112 2.76 -14.52 -15.58
N PHE A 113 3.38 -13.68 -14.73
CA PHE A 113 4.74 -13.16 -14.95
C PHE A 113 5.83 -14.08 -14.39
N TYR A 114 5.57 -14.77 -13.28
CA TYR A 114 6.59 -15.55 -12.57
C TYR A 114 6.25 -17.04 -12.44
N ARG A 115 5.09 -17.49 -12.93
CA ARG A 115 4.59 -18.86 -12.77
C ARG A 115 4.53 -19.29 -11.30
N GLU A 116 4.39 -18.33 -10.39
CA GLU A 116 4.23 -18.60 -8.96
C GLU A 116 2.87 -19.25 -8.72
N LYS A 117 2.87 -20.45 -8.13
CA LYS A 117 1.65 -21.13 -7.68
C LYS A 117 1.44 -20.87 -6.18
N PRO A 118 0.20 -20.62 -5.72
CA PRO A 118 -0.07 -20.55 -4.29
C PRO A 118 0.29 -21.89 -3.64
N GLU A 119 0.95 -21.83 -2.49
CA GLU A 119 1.24 -23.04 -1.72
C GLU A 119 -0.06 -23.56 -1.10
N ARG A 120 -0.25 -24.89 -1.05
CA ARG A 120 -1.46 -25.47 -0.44
C ARG A 120 -1.68 -25.01 1.01
N LYS A 121 -0.59 -24.70 1.71
CA LYS A 121 -0.61 -24.22 3.11
C LYS A 121 -1.33 -22.88 3.24
N ILE A 122 -1.18 -21.97 2.28
CA ILE A 122 -1.81 -20.64 2.35
C ILE A 122 -3.30 -20.64 1.99
N LEU A 123 -3.87 -21.76 1.54
CA LEU A 123 -5.29 -21.84 1.16
C LEU A 123 -6.24 -21.60 2.35
N LEU A 124 -5.90 -22.12 3.53
CA LEU A 124 -6.71 -21.92 4.73
C LEU A 124 -6.68 -20.46 5.23
N PRO A 125 -5.51 -19.81 5.41
CA PRO A 125 -5.45 -18.37 5.65
C PRO A 125 -6.23 -17.53 4.63
N LEU A 126 -6.08 -17.89 3.35
CA LEU A 126 -6.71 -17.21 2.23
C LEU A 126 -8.24 -17.33 2.26
N PHE A 127 -8.77 -18.49 2.66
CA PHE A 127 -10.21 -18.69 2.88
C PHE A 127 -10.76 -17.74 3.95
N PHE A 128 -10.11 -17.64 5.12
CA PHE A 128 -10.56 -16.76 6.20
C PHE A 128 -10.48 -15.28 5.81
N ILE A 129 -9.38 -14.88 5.16
CA ILE A 129 -9.20 -13.52 4.65
C ILE A 129 -10.32 -13.18 3.66
N PHE A 130 -10.52 -13.98 2.60
CA PHE A 130 -11.54 -13.67 1.61
C PHE A 130 -12.96 -13.73 2.13
N THR A 131 -13.25 -14.65 3.05
CA THR A 131 -14.56 -14.69 3.72
C THR A 131 -14.78 -13.42 4.55
N GLY A 132 -13.77 -12.98 5.30
CA GLY A 132 -13.84 -11.72 6.05
C GLY A 132 -14.12 -10.53 5.15
N LEU A 133 -13.35 -10.39 4.06
CA LEU A 133 -13.55 -9.32 3.08
C LEU A 133 -14.92 -9.34 2.41
N PHE A 134 -15.42 -10.54 2.10
CA PHE A 134 -16.75 -10.72 1.52
C PHE A 134 -17.85 -10.29 2.49
N VAL A 135 -17.72 -10.62 3.77
CA VAL A 135 -18.65 -10.18 4.83
C VAL A 135 -18.66 -8.65 4.95
N MET A 136 -17.48 -8.01 4.92
CA MET A 136 -17.38 -6.54 4.98
C MET A 136 -18.04 -5.90 3.76
N PHE A 137 -17.72 -6.39 2.56
CA PHE A 137 -18.20 -5.84 1.29
C PHE A 137 -19.71 -6.00 1.09
N LEU A 138 -20.26 -7.21 1.29
CA LEU A 138 -21.69 -7.48 1.01
C LEU A 138 -22.64 -6.75 1.95
N MET A 139 -22.22 -6.50 3.18
CA MET A 139 -23.10 -5.89 4.17
C MET A 139 -23.02 -4.37 4.15
N ASP A 140 -21.92 -3.78 3.67
CA ASP A 140 -21.87 -2.36 3.31
C ASP A 140 -22.79 -2.06 2.10
N MET A 141 -22.84 -2.94 1.08
CA MET A 141 -23.76 -2.75 -0.06
C MET A 141 -25.25 -2.86 0.30
N LYS A 142 -25.61 -3.44 1.45
CA LYS A 142 -27.00 -3.46 1.92
C LYS A 142 -27.45 -2.10 2.47
N ILE A 143 -26.50 -1.22 2.79
CA ILE A 143 -26.74 0.12 3.35
C ILE A 143 -26.74 1.17 2.21
N GLU A 144 -25.88 1.01 1.20
CA GLU A 144 -25.85 1.83 -0.02
C GLU A 144 -25.76 0.92 -1.27
N ILE A 145 -26.79 0.92 -2.12
CA ILE A 145 -26.92 -0.01 -3.28
C ILE A 145 -26.02 0.40 -4.48
N SER A 146 -25.27 1.48 -4.41
CA SER A 146 -24.49 2.00 -5.55
C SER A 146 -22.98 1.95 -5.32
N ILE A 147 -22.25 1.40 -6.29
CA ILE A 147 -20.79 1.58 -6.40
C ILE A 147 -20.50 3.07 -6.57
N GLY A 148 -19.83 3.67 -5.59
CA GLY A 148 -19.50 5.08 -5.58
C GLY A 148 -18.20 5.38 -6.35
N LEU A 149 -17.96 6.66 -6.62
CA LEU A 149 -16.68 7.10 -7.19
C LEU A 149 -15.48 6.74 -6.29
N GLY A 150 -15.67 6.77 -4.97
CA GLY A 150 -14.65 6.36 -3.99
C GLY A 150 -14.21 4.90 -4.20
N ASP A 151 -15.15 3.99 -4.41
CA ASP A 151 -14.86 2.57 -4.64
C ASP A 151 -14.09 2.35 -5.94
N ILE A 152 -14.49 3.03 -7.02
CA ILE A 152 -13.83 2.95 -8.32
C ILE A 152 -12.38 3.47 -8.22
N LEU A 153 -12.18 4.60 -7.54
CA LEU A 153 -10.87 5.18 -7.31
C LEU A 153 -9.98 4.25 -6.45
N ALA A 154 -10.51 3.73 -5.34
CA ALA A 154 -9.78 2.83 -4.46
C ALA A 154 -9.40 1.51 -5.16
N PHE A 155 -10.33 0.91 -5.90
CA PHE A 155 -10.06 -0.29 -6.69
C PHE A 155 -9.03 -0.04 -7.80
N THR A 156 -9.15 1.08 -8.52
CA THR A 156 -8.17 1.46 -9.56
C THR A 156 -6.78 1.61 -8.94
N GLY A 157 -6.68 2.30 -7.80
CA GLY A 157 -5.44 2.41 -7.05
C GLY A 157 -4.88 1.04 -6.63
N THR A 158 -5.75 0.10 -6.28
CA THR A 158 -5.38 -1.28 -5.91
C THR A 158 -4.80 -2.06 -7.09
N VAL A 159 -5.37 -1.92 -8.29
CA VAL A 159 -4.82 -2.50 -9.51
C VAL A 159 -3.42 -1.93 -9.80
N MET A 160 -3.25 -0.61 -9.67
CA MET A 160 -1.96 0.05 -9.90
C MET A 160 -0.87 -0.45 -8.95
N VAL A 161 -1.15 -0.55 -7.64
CA VAL A 161 -0.14 -1.04 -6.68
C VAL A 161 0.19 -2.51 -6.89
N ALA A 162 -0.74 -3.32 -7.39
CA ALA A 162 -0.46 -4.71 -7.74
C ALA A 162 0.62 -4.81 -8.83
N PHE A 163 0.54 -3.99 -9.89
CA PHE A 163 1.59 -3.94 -10.92
C PHE A 163 2.93 -3.44 -10.38
N TYR A 164 2.91 -2.44 -9.48
CA TYR A 164 4.11 -2.00 -8.78
C TYR A 164 4.79 -3.16 -8.02
N PHE A 165 4.02 -3.97 -7.29
CA PHE A 165 4.54 -5.11 -6.53
C PHE A 165 5.17 -6.19 -7.43
N ILE A 166 4.63 -6.41 -8.63
CA ILE A 166 5.23 -7.32 -9.61
C ILE A 166 6.63 -6.84 -9.98
N VAL A 167 6.81 -5.56 -10.29
CA VAL A 167 8.14 -5.04 -10.63
C VAL A 167 9.05 -5.03 -9.39
N ALA A 168 8.55 -4.66 -8.22
CA ALA A 168 9.30 -4.66 -6.96
C ALA A 168 9.88 -6.05 -6.63
N ARG A 169 9.09 -7.11 -6.85
CA ARG A 169 9.54 -8.51 -6.65
C ARG A 169 10.80 -8.84 -7.45
N LEU A 170 10.89 -8.36 -8.69
CA LEU A 170 12.03 -8.59 -9.57
C LEU A 170 13.24 -7.74 -9.17
N TRP A 171 13.01 -6.49 -8.79
CA TRP A 171 14.06 -5.47 -8.68
C TRP A 171 14.64 -5.31 -7.29
N VAL A 172 13.83 -5.41 -6.24
CA VAL A 172 14.29 -5.22 -4.86
C VAL A 172 15.42 -6.21 -4.47
N PRO A 173 15.41 -7.48 -4.90
CA PRO A 173 16.55 -8.39 -4.66
C PRO A 173 17.82 -8.00 -5.43
N ARG A 174 17.71 -7.32 -6.58
CA ARG A 174 18.83 -6.98 -7.46
C ARG A 174 19.54 -5.69 -7.07
N ILE A 175 18.79 -4.62 -6.84
CA ILE A 175 19.35 -3.28 -6.59
C ILE A 175 19.16 -2.80 -5.14
N GLY A 176 18.45 -3.59 -4.32
CA GLY A 176 18.14 -3.23 -2.94
C GLY A 176 16.92 -2.31 -2.82
N VAL A 177 16.32 -2.31 -1.63
CA VAL A 177 15.04 -1.62 -1.38
C VAL A 177 15.17 -0.11 -1.40
N LEU A 178 16.27 0.45 -0.88
CA LEU A 178 16.46 1.90 -0.79
C LEU A 178 16.57 2.52 -2.19
N LEU A 179 17.38 1.94 -3.08
CA LEU A 179 17.52 2.42 -4.45
C LEU A 179 16.23 2.23 -5.27
N PHE A 180 15.59 1.05 -5.15
CA PHE A 180 14.33 0.80 -5.84
C PHE A 180 13.24 1.79 -5.41
N ASN A 181 13.09 2.02 -4.11
CA ASN A 181 12.10 2.97 -3.61
C ASN A 181 12.48 4.42 -3.94
N MET A 182 13.76 4.82 -3.86
CA MET A 182 14.20 6.15 -4.29
C MET A 182 13.76 6.46 -5.74
N TRP A 183 13.99 5.54 -6.67
CA TRP A 183 13.62 5.71 -8.07
C TRP A 183 12.12 5.75 -8.29
N THR A 184 11.41 4.77 -7.72
CA THR A 184 9.96 4.68 -7.92
C THR A 184 9.21 5.82 -7.26
N TYR A 185 9.64 6.29 -6.08
CA TYR A 185 9.08 7.47 -5.42
C TYR A 185 9.43 8.78 -6.15
N GLY A 186 10.61 8.88 -6.77
CA GLY A 186 10.97 10.02 -7.62
C GLY A 186 10.04 10.14 -8.83
N VAL A 187 9.83 9.04 -9.55
CA VAL A 187 8.88 9.02 -10.68
C VAL A 187 7.43 9.22 -10.22
N ALA A 188 7.01 8.59 -9.11
CA ALA A 188 5.68 8.78 -8.53
C ALA A 188 5.42 10.24 -8.16
N THR A 189 6.43 10.94 -7.63
CA THR A 189 6.36 12.39 -7.35
C THR A 189 6.04 13.17 -8.62
N LEU A 190 6.72 12.87 -9.74
CA LEU A 190 6.47 13.55 -11.01
C LEU A 190 5.06 13.29 -11.55
N VAL A 191 4.59 12.04 -11.47
CA VAL A 191 3.22 11.67 -11.87
C VAL A 191 2.18 12.43 -11.04
N LEU A 192 2.38 12.49 -9.72
CA LEU A 192 1.48 13.23 -8.84
C LEU A 192 1.56 14.74 -9.06
N LEU A 193 2.74 15.28 -9.37
CA LEU A 193 2.90 16.70 -9.72
C LEU A 193 2.09 17.04 -10.97
N ILE A 194 2.11 16.19 -12.00
CA ILE A 194 1.26 16.36 -13.19
C ILE A 194 -0.21 16.38 -12.79
N GLY A 195 -0.64 15.46 -11.92
CA GLY A 195 -2.01 15.44 -11.39
C GLY A 195 -2.39 16.71 -10.61
N VAL A 196 -1.47 17.23 -9.78
CA VAL A 196 -1.64 18.50 -9.05
C VAL A 196 -1.81 19.68 -10.02
N LEU A 197 -0.94 19.77 -11.03
CA LEU A 197 -0.98 20.86 -12.01
C LEU A 197 -2.24 20.81 -12.88
N TRP A 198 -2.62 19.63 -13.34
CA TRP A 198 -3.82 19.45 -14.15
C TRP A 198 -5.09 19.75 -13.34
N GLY A 199 -5.17 19.27 -12.10
CA GLY A 199 -6.28 19.56 -11.19
C GLY A 199 -6.24 20.96 -10.57
N ARG A 200 -5.21 21.76 -10.86
CA ARG A 200 -5.00 23.11 -10.30
C ARG A 200 -5.04 23.15 -8.76
N PHE A 201 -4.55 22.09 -8.13
CA PHE A 201 -4.51 22.01 -6.67
C PHE A 201 -3.44 22.95 -6.10
N ASN A 202 -3.77 23.69 -5.05
CA ASN A 202 -2.80 24.54 -4.37
C ASN A 202 -1.96 23.70 -3.37
N LEU A 203 -0.64 23.72 -3.57
CA LEU A 203 0.30 23.02 -2.68
C LEU A 203 0.65 23.83 -1.43
N LEU A 204 0.43 25.14 -1.44
CA LEU A 204 0.77 26.04 -0.34
C LEU A 204 -0.47 26.71 0.26
N PRO A 205 -0.40 27.12 1.53
CA PRO A 205 0.70 26.93 2.48
C PRO A 205 0.72 25.50 3.08
N LEU A 206 1.84 25.16 3.72
CA LEU A 206 1.99 23.98 4.58
C LEU A 206 2.00 24.45 6.03
N ARG A 207 0.94 24.18 6.80
CA ARG A 207 0.83 24.67 8.19
C ARG A 207 0.15 23.66 9.11
N GLY A 208 0.54 23.72 10.38
CA GLY A 208 -0.12 23.01 11.47
C GLY A 208 -0.15 21.50 11.30
N VAL A 209 -1.34 20.93 11.49
CA VAL A 209 -1.59 19.48 11.51
C VAL A 209 -1.33 18.84 10.14
N GLU A 210 -1.62 19.52 9.02
CA GLU A 210 -1.39 19.01 7.66
C GLU A 210 0.08 18.58 7.47
N LEU A 211 1.02 19.47 7.81
CA LEU A 211 2.45 19.22 7.61
C LEU A 211 2.93 18.03 8.46
N LEU A 212 2.46 17.94 9.70
CA LEU A 212 2.79 16.82 10.59
C LEU A 212 2.26 15.51 10.00
N CYS A 213 1.00 15.47 9.56
CA CYS A 213 0.41 14.29 8.92
C CYS A 213 1.18 13.90 7.65
N TYR A 214 1.57 14.85 6.81
CA TYR A 214 2.33 14.57 5.59
C TYR A 214 3.71 13.99 5.91
N PHE A 215 4.38 14.52 6.93
CA PHE A 215 5.66 13.98 7.39
C PHE A 215 5.50 12.58 7.98
N LEU A 216 4.50 12.32 8.82
CA LEU A 216 4.24 11.00 9.40
C LEU A 216 3.87 9.97 8.31
N LEU A 217 3.06 10.35 7.32
CA LEU A 217 2.76 9.54 6.15
C LEU A 217 4.00 9.25 5.31
N ALA A 218 4.88 10.24 5.14
CA ALA A 218 6.11 10.11 4.38
C ALA A 218 7.13 9.21 5.10
N PHE A 219 7.46 9.51 6.35
CA PHE A 219 8.47 8.80 7.12
C PHE A 219 7.97 7.43 7.60
N GLY A 220 6.79 7.39 8.22
CA GLY A 220 6.22 6.18 8.81
C GLY A 220 5.72 5.20 7.75
N CYS A 221 4.69 5.58 6.99
CA CYS A 221 4.07 4.67 6.02
C CYS A 221 4.96 4.48 4.78
N SER A 222 5.35 5.59 4.15
CA SER A 222 5.91 5.56 2.79
C SER A 222 7.40 5.24 2.76
N PHE A 223 8.17 5.64 3.78
CA PHE A 223 9.58 5.31 3.90
C PHE A 223 9.78 4.03 4.71
N LEU A 224 9.43 3.99 6.00
CA LEU A 224 9.65 2.80 6.83
C LEU A 224 8.76 1.62 6.42
N GLY A 225 7.44 1.84 6.35
CA GLY A 225 6.45 0.79 6.04
C GLY A 225 6.72 0.11 4.70
N TYR A 226 6.74 0.88 3.61
CA TYR A 226 7.03 0.35 2.27
C TYR A 226 8.45 -0.21 2.13
N SER A 227 9.45 0.30 2.86
CA SER A 227 10.78 -0.34 2.87
C SER A 227 10.73 -1.74 3.50
N LEU A 228 10.03 -1.90 4.62
CA LEU A 228 9.90 -3.19 5.30
C LEU A 228 9.11 -4.19 4.44
N ILE A 229 8.00 -3.75 3.85
CA ILE A 229 7.16 -4.56 2.96
C ILE A 229 7.95 -4.97 1.71
N ASN A 230 8.55 -4.01 1.00
CA ASN A 230 9.29 -4.32 -0.23
C ASN A 230 10.52 -5.17 0.04
N ASN A 231 11.26 -4.91 1.13
CA ASN A 231 12.42 -5.73 1.48
C ASN A 231 12.02 -7.18 1.80
N SER A 232 10.79 -7.42 2.29
CA SER A 232 10.27 -8.77 2.50
C SER A 232 10.12 -9.58 1.21
N LEU A 233 10.00 -8.92 0.04
CA LEU A 233 9.96 -9.58 -1.28
C LEU A 233 11.27 -10.29 -1.63
N LYS A 234 12.38 -10.03 -0.90
CA LYS A 234 13.61 -10.82 -1.01
C LYS A 234 13.48 -12.22 -0.39
N HIS A 235 12.50 -12.40 0.49
CA HIS A 235 12.34 -13.60 1.31
C HIS A 235 11.05 -14.35 1.01
N PHE A 236 9.98 -13.64 0.64
CA PHE A 236 8.66 -14.22 0.44
C PHE A 236 8.14 -14.00 -0.98
N ARG A 237 7.33 -14.94 -1.47
CA ARG A 237 6.60 -14.82 -2.74
C ARG A 237 5.66 -13.61 -2.72
N THR A 238 5.38 -13.04 -3.89
CA THR A 238 4.58 -11.80 -4.00
C THR A 238 3.19 -12.00 -3.42
N VAL A 239 2.59 -13.19 -3.62
CA VAL A 239 1.28 -13.55 -3.04
C VAL A 239 1.30 -13.50 -1.51
N ASN A 240 2.37 -13.98 -0.87
CA ASN A 240 2.47 -14.00 0.60
C ASN A 240 2.61 -12.59 1.17
N VAL A 241 3.37 -11.72 0.51
CA VAL A 241 3.51 -10.31 0.91
C VAL A 241 2.17 -9.59 0.73
N SER A 242 1.48 -9.79 -0.40
CA SER A 242 0.17 -9.19 -0.63
C SER A 242 -0.90 -9.66 0.36
N LEU A 243 -0.90 -10.95 0.74
CA LEU A 243 -1.83 -11.46 1.75
C LEU A 243 -1.61 -10.81 3.11
N ALA A 244 -0.35 -10.60 3.51
CA ALA A 244 -0.04 -9.89 4.75
C ALA A 244 -0.56 -8.43 4.72
N LEU A 245 -0.55 -7.79 3.55
CA LEU A 245 -1.08 -6.43 3.38
C LEU A 245 -2.59 -6.33 3.58
N VAL A 246 -3.35 -7.43 3.61
CA VAL A 246 -4.76 -7.39 4.05
C VAL A 246 -4.88 -6.96 5.53
N GLY A 247 -3.79 -7.05 6.31
CA GLY A 247 -3.76 -6.46 7.64
C GLY A 247 -3.89 -4.93 7.63
N GLU A 248 -3.50 -4.26 6.55
CA GLU A 248 -3.62 -2.81 6.40
C GLU A 248 -5.09 -2.35 6.50
N PRO A 249 -6.03 -2.83 5.67
CA PRO A 249 -7.43 -2.41 5.76
C PRO A 249 -8.09 -2.81 7.09
N ALA A 250 -7.81 -4.02 7.59
CA ALA A 250 -8.35 -4.48 8.87
C ALA A 250 -7.96 -3.51 10.01
N LEU A 251 -6.67 -3.20 10.15
CA LEU A 251 -6.19 -2.29 11.18
C LEU A 251 -6.59 -0.84 10.91
N SER A 252 -6.65 -0.39 9.66
CA SER A 252 -7.10 0.96 9.30
C SER A 252 -8.52 1.24 9.78
N ILE A 253 -9.42 0.27 9.66
CA ILE A 253 -10.80 0.36 10.14
C ILE A 253 -10.85 0.44 11.66
N LEU A 254 -10.02 -0.35 12.36
CA LEU A 254 -9.89 -0.25 13.81
C LEU A 254 -9.40 1.14 14.24
N TRP A 255 -8.40 1.69 13.55
CA TRP A 255 -7.90 3.04 13.83
C TRP A 255 -8.97 4.12 13.58
N ALA A 256 -9.75 4.00 12.49
CA ALA A 256 -10.84 4.92 12.21
C ALA A 256 -11.94 4.85 13.27
N PHE A 257 -12.32 3.66 13.72
CA PHE A 257 -13.28 3.48 14.81
C PHE A 257 -12.79 4.15 16.11
N LEU A 258 -11.54 3.91 16.49
CA LEU A 258 -10.98 4.42 17.76
C LEU A 258 -10.74 5.94 17.77
N PHE A 259 -10.31 6.51 16.65
CA PHE A 259 -9.81 7.90 16.61
C PHE A 259 -10.67 8.87 15.79
N LEU A 260 -11.49 8.37 14.85
CA LEU A 260 -12.37 9.21 14.01
C LEU A 260 -13.84 9.05 14.35
N SER A 261 -14.18 8.18 15.32
CA SER A 261 -15.55 7.84 15.67
C SER A 261 -16.38 7.33 14.47
N GLU A 262 -15.72 6.75 13.46
CA GLU A 262 -16.44 6.08 12.37
C GLU A 262 -17.15 4.85 12.93
N ALA A 263 -18.47 4.77 12.73
CA ALA A 263 -19.27 3.66 13.25
C ALA A 263 -18.86 2.35 12.57
N LEU A 264 -18.54 1.35 13.37
CA LEU A 264 -18.17 0.03 12.89
C LEU A 264 -19.43 -0.84 12.82
N THR A 265 -19.82 -1.26 11.62
CA THR A 265 -20.96 -2.17 11.47
C THR A 265 -20.62 -3.54 12.04
N VAL A 266 -21.64 -4.31 12.46
CA VAL A 266 -21.43 -5.69 12.94
C VAL A 266 -20.72 -6.54 11.89
N ALA A 267 -21.01 -6.30 10.60
CA ALA A 267 -20.37 -7.00 9.50
C ALA A 267 -18.89 -6.61 9.35
N GLN A 268 -18.57 -5.32 9.46
CA GLN A 268 -17.19 -4.84 9.45
C GLN A 268 -16.40 -5.43 10.62
N PHE A 269 -17.00 -5.57 11.81
CA PHE A 269 -16.38 -6.24 12.96
C PHE A 269 -16.09 -7.73 12.69
N LEU A 270 -17.11 -8.48 12.26
CA LEU A 270 -16.97 -9.91 12.00
C LEU A 270 -15.95 -10.17 10.89
N GLY A 271 -16.01 -9.37 9.83
CA GLY A 271 -15.04 -9.43 8.74
C GLY A 271 -13.62 -9.11 9.19
N PHE A 272 -13.44 -8.08 10.03
CA PHE A 272 -12.17 -7.77 10.67
C PHE A 272 -11.61 -8.96 11.46
N VAL A 273 -12.43 -9.58 12.32
CA VAL A 273 -12.03 -10.74 13.13
C VAL A 273 -11.58 -11.92 12.25
N LEU A 274 -12.32 -12.21 11.18
CA LEU A 274 -11.97 -13.26 10.22
C LEU A 274 -10.66 -12.95 9.48
N CYS A 275 -10.46 -11.71 9.03
CA CYS A 275 -9.23 -11.27 8.38
C CYS A 275 -8.03 -11.38 9.32
N VAL A 276 -8.15 -10.91 10.57
CA VAL A 276 -7.09 -11.02 11.59
C VAL A 276 -6.76 -12.48 11.90
N PHE A 277 -7.76 -13.34 12.02
CA PHE A 277 -7.54 -14.77 12.21
C PHE A 277 -6.81 -15.41 11.02
N GLY A 278 -7.23 -15.09 9.79
CA GLY A 278 -6.54 -15.55 8.58
C GLY A 278 -5.09 -15.05 8.50
N LEU A 279 -4.83 -13.79 8.83
CA LEU A 279 -3.48 -13.22 8.90
C LEU A 279 -2.61 -13.91 9.97
N PHE A 280 -3.17 -14.21 11.13
CA PHE A 280 -2.48 -14.96 12.17
C PHE A 280 -2.05 -16.35 11.66
N LEU A 281 -2.96 -17.07 11.00
CA LEU A 281 -2.62 -18.36 10.38
C LEU A 281 -1.55 -18.20 9.31
N HIS A 282 -1.64 -17.17 8.46
CA HIS A 282 -0.67 -16.87 7.41
C HIS A 282 0.73 -16.65 7.99
N PHE A 283 0.88 -15.76 8.98
CA PHE A 283 2.17 -15.45 9.59
C PHE A 283 2.80 -16.64 10.35
N ARG A 284 1.99 -17.60 10.83
CA ARG A 284 2.51 -18.85 11.40
C ARG A 284 3.04 -19.83 10.35
N GLN A 285 2.52 -19.75 9.12
CA GLN A 285 2.78 -20.73 8.07
C GLN A 285 3.77 -20.23 7.01
N ILE A 286 3.91 -18.91 6.85
CA ILE A 286 4.85 -18.29 5.92
C ILE A 286 6.28 -18.67 6.32
N ARG A 287 7.05 -19.18 5.36
CA ARG A 287 8.41 -19.70 5.57
C ARG A 287 9.39 -19.14 4.56
#